data_AF-A0A351HN64-F1
#
_entry.id   AF-A0A351HN64-F1
#
_cell.length_a   1.000
_cell.length_b   1.000
_cell.length_c   1.000
_cell.angle_alpha   90.00
_cell.angle_beta   90.00
_cell.angle_gamma   90.00
#
_symmetry.space_group_name_H-M   'P 1'
#
loop_
_entity.id
_entity.type
_entity.pdbx_description
1 polymer ?
#
loop_
_entity_poly.entity_id
_entity_poly.type
_entity_poly.pdbx_seq_one_letter_code
_entity_poly.pdbx_strand_id
1 'polypeptide(L)'
;MEKMVNKLAIDGGSKAKTTPNIPMYPGGLEIGEAEKKAVMQVLDDKYLFRYYGPSDVESKVKLFEEEFSSKIGVQHTLATNSCTSALICSLVALGVGPGDEVIVPGYTFFASCA
;
A
#
# COMPACT_ATOMS: atom_id res chain seq x y z
N MET A 1 31.90 39.12 -18.33
CA MET A 1 31.96 38.44 -17.02
C MET A 1 31.51 37.01 -17.25
N GLU A 2 32.47 36.11 -17.39
CA GLU A 2 32.28 34.73 -17.84
C GLU A 2 31.66 33.91 -16.69
N LYS A 3 30.50 33.28 -16.91
CA LYS A 3 29.89 32.39 -15.91
C LYS A 3 30.80 31.17 -15.76
N MET A 4 31.44 31.04 -14.60
CA MET A 4 32.08 29.78 -14.18
C MET A 4 31.05 28.65 -14.24
N VAL A 5 31.11 27.83 -15.27
CA VAL A 5 30.28 26.62 -15.37
C VAL A 5 30.88 25.60 -14.42
N ASN A 6 30.21 25.37 -13.29
CA ASN A 6 30.61 24.31 -12.37
C ASN A 6 30.55 22.95 -13.10
N LYS A 7 31.65 22.20 -13.05
CA LYS A 7 31.77 20.86 -13.64
C LYS A 7 30.67 19.95 -13.07
N LEU A 8 29.97 19.19 -13.92
CA LEU A 8 28.93 18.27 -13.46
C LEU A 8 29.55 17.15 -12.61
N ALA A 9 28.78 16.62 -11.65
CA ALA A 9 29.24 15.54 -10.78
C ALA A 9 29.64 14.27 -11.57
N ILE A 10 28.93 13.97 -12.68
CA ILE A 10 29.27 12.84 -13.57
C ILE A 10 30.63 13.02 -14.25
N ASP A 11 31.06 14.27 -14.44
CA ASP A 11 32.36 14.63 -15.02
C ASP A 11 33.44 14.86 -13.95
N GLY A 12 33.19 14.47 -12.69
CA GLY A 12 34.14 14.64 -11.58
C GLY A 12 34.08 16.01 -10.89
N GLY A 13 33.01 16.78 -11.10
CA GLY A 13 32.68 17.94 -10.27
C GLY A 13 32.09 17.54 -8.90
N SER A 14 31.75 18.55 -8.09
CA SER A 14 31.14 18.31 -6.78
C SER A 14 29.72 17.73 -6.91
N LYS A 15 29.36 16.81 -6.00
CA LYS A 15 28.02 16.19 -5.97
C LYS A 15 26.98 17.24 -5.58
N ALA A 16 25.90 17.35 -6.36
CA ALA A 16 24.76 18.22 -6.05
C ALA A 16 24.00 17.77 -4.79
N LYS A 17 23.98 16.46 -4.53
CA LYS A 17 23.43 15.86 -3.31
C LYS A 17 24.56 15.26 -2.48
N THR A 18 24.74 15.78 -1.27
CA THR A 18 25.76 15.33 -0.31
C THR A 18 25.18 14.46 0.80
N THR A 19 23.85 14.37 0.90
CA THR A 19 23.16 13.54 1.90
C THR A 19 22.97 12.09 1.41
N PRO A 20 22.88 11.11 2.33
CA PRO A 20 22.51 9.73 1.98
C PRO A 20 21.14 9.66 1.28
N ASN A 21 20.95 8.67 0.41
CA ASN A 21 19.62 8.37 -0.11
C ASN A 21 18.78 7.70 0.98
N ILE A 22 17.53 8.12 1.10
CA ILE A 22 16.57 7.39 1.92
C ILE A 22 16.37 6.02 1.26
N PRO A 23 16.37 4.92 2.02
CA PRO A 23 16.13 3.60 1.46
C PRO A 23 14.76 3.48 0.78
N MET A 24 14.67 2.70 -0.29
CA MET A 24 13.43 2.55 -1.09
C MET A 24 12.41 1.58 -0.46
N TYR A 25 12.15 1.72 0.84
CA TYR A 25 11.08 0.99 1.55
C TYR A 25 10.36 1.92 2.53
N PRO A 26 9.70 2.99 2.05
CA PRO A 26 9.21 4.07 2.91
C PRO A 26 8.27 3.57 4.01
N GLY A 27 7.33 2.66 3.71
CA GLY A 27 6.47 2.07 4.75
C GLY A 27 7.22 1.21 5.77
N GLY A 28 8.29 0.53 5.35
CA GLY A 28 9.12 -0.27 6.25
C GLY A 28 9.94 0.58 7.23
N LEU A 29 10.24 1.84 6.87
CA LEU A 29 10.93 2.79 7.76
C LEU A 29 10.05 3.26 8.91
N GLU A 30 8.73 3.20 8.74
CA GLU A 30 7.75 3.62 9.75
C GLU A 30 7.37 2.49 10.74
N ILE A 31 7.90 1.28 10.56
CA ILE A 31 7.59 0.15 11.47
C ILE A 31 8.17 0.41 12.86
N GLY A 32 7.29 0.67 13.83
CA GLY A 32 7.61 0.90 15.23
C GLY A 32 7.09 -0.20 16.15
N GLU A 33 7.02 0.13 17.45
CA GLU A 33 6.54 -0.81 18.47
C GLU A 33 5.04 -1.11 18.33
N ALA A 34 4.25 -0.20 17.75
CA ALA A 34 2.84 -0.40 17.51
C ALA A 34 2.58 -1.53 16.50
N GLU A 35 3.29 -1.51 15.37
CA GLU A 35 3.19 -2.53 14.31
C GLU A 35 3.66 -3.89 14.84
N LYS A 36 4.79 -3.93 15.57
CA LYS A 36 5.29 -5.16 16.19
C LYS A 36 4.28 -5.74 17.17
N LYS A 37 3.70 -4.92 18.03
CA LYS A 37 2.68 -5.35 18.99
C LYS A 37 1.46 -5.93 18.28
N ALA A 38 1.00 -5.30 17.21
CA ALA A 38 -0.15 -5.79 16.43
C ALA A 38 0.10 -7.19 15.85
N VAL A 39 1.31 -7.44 15.32
CA VAL A 39 1.72 -8.76 14.82
C VAL A 39 1.81 -9.78 15.96
N MET A 40 2.47 -9.42 17.07
CA MET A 40 2.62 -10.34 18.21
C MET A 40 1.28 -10.74 18.81
N GLN A 41 0.33 -9.81 18.92
CA GLN A 41 -1.03 -10.13 19.39
C GLN A 41 -1.69 -11.22 18.54
N VAL A 42 -1.59 -11.15 17.21
CA VAL A 42 -2.14 -12.21 16.33
C VAL A 42 -1.52 -13.57 16.64
N LEU A 43 -0.22 -13.62 16.93
CA LEU A 43 0.49 -14.85 17.27
C LEU A 43 0.11 -15.37 18.66
N ASP A 44 0.02 -14.48 19.64
CA ASP A 44 -0.35 -14.80 21.03
C ASP A 44 -1.79 -15.32 21.11
N ASP A 45 -2.72 -14.65 20.41
CA ASP A 45 -4.13 -15.00 20.33
C ASP A 45 -4.37 -16.22 19.41
N LYS A 46 -3.38 -16.60 18.59
CA LYS A 46 -3.45 -17.66 17.57
C LYS A 46 -4.56 -17.46 16.54
N TYR A 47 -5.03 -16.23 16.35
CA TYR A 47 -6.10 -15.88 15.41
C TYR A 47 -5.53 -15.46 14.05
N LEU A 48 -4.93 -16.43 13.33
CA LEU A 48 -4.28 -16.19 12.03
C LEU A 48 -5.25 -16.05 10.86
N PHE A 49 -6.42 -16.69 10.95
CA PHE A 49 -7.41 -16.70 9.89
C PHE A 49 -8.42 -15.58 10.08
N ARG A 50 -9.09 -15.11 9.01
CA ARG A 50 -9.95 -13.91 9.12
C ARG A 50 -11.40 -14.18 9.54
N TYR A 51 -11.94 -15.38 9.34
CA TYR A 51 -13.38 -15.66 9.48
C TYR A 51 -13.75 -16.54 10.68
N TYR A 52 -12.86 -17.44 11.10
CA TYR A 52 -13.07 -18.29 12.27
C TYR A 52 -11.84 -18.20 13.18
N GLY A 53 -12.05 -18.35 14.49
CA GLY A 53 -10.99 -18.26 15.48
C GLY A 53 -11.55 -18.32 16.90
N PRO A 54 -10.75 -17.91 17.90
CA PRO A 54 -11.20 -17.72 19.27
C PRO A 54 -12.45 -16.84 19.35
N SER A 55 -13.39 -17.16 20.24
CA SER A 55 -14.66 -16.44 20.37
C SER A 55 -14.57 -15.15 21.18
N ASP A 56 -13.47 -14.97 21.92
CA ASP A 56 -13.21 -13.87 22.85
C ASP A 56 -12.29 -12.79 22.26
N VAL A 57 -11.79 -12.99 21.04
CA VAL A 57 -10.89 -12.07 20.34
C VAL A 57 -11.48 -11.72 18.99
N GLU A 58 -11.43 -10.44 18.61
CA GLU A 58 -11.87 -9.98 17.29
C GLU A 58 -10.76 -10.14 16.25
N SER A 59 -11.16 -10.50 15.02
CA SER A 59 -10.24 -10.64 13.89
C SER A 59 -9.58 -9.30 13.56
N LYS A 60 -8.24 -9.27 13.47
CA LYS A 60 -7.50 -8.06 13.07
C LYS A 60 -7.94 -7.52 11.70
N VAL A 61 -8.38 -8.41 10.80
CA VAL A 61 -8.87 -8.01 9.48
C VAL A 61 -10.22 -7.29 9.60
N LYS A 62 -11.14 -7.82 10.42
CA LYS A 62 -12.44 -7.20 10.65
C LYS A 62 -12.29 -5.83 11.31
N LEU A 63 -11.46 -5.73 12.34
CA LEU A 63 -11.17 -4.44 13.00
C LEU A 63 -10.60 -3.43 12.00
N PHE A 64 -9.66 -3.84 11.15
CA PHE A 64 -9.13 -2.97 10.11
C PHE A 64 -10.20 -2.49 9.13
N GLU A 65 -11.09 -3.38 8.67
CA GLU A 65 -12.20 -3.01 7.77
C GLU A 65 -13.15 -2.01 8.43
N GLU A 66 -13.51 -2.20 9.70
CA GLU A 66 -14.38 -1.28 10.44
C GLU A 66 -13.73 0.10 10.62
N GLU A 67 -12.48 0.12 11.10
CA GLU A 67 -11.71 1.35 11.29
C GLU A 67 -11.47 2.08 9.97
N PHE A 68 -11.15 1.36 8.90
CA PHE A 68 -10.89 1.93 7.59
C PHE A 68 -12.17 2.50 6.97
N SER A 69 -13.30 1.80 7.09
CA SER A 69 -14.61 2.28 6.64
C SER A 69 -14.96 3.62 7.30
N SER A 70 -14.78 3.69 8.62
CA SER A 70 -14.97 4.92 9.40
C SER A 70 -14.03 6.03 8.96
N LYS A 71 -12.75 5.72 8.77
CA LYS A 71 -11.71 6.68 8.37
C LYS A 71 -11.99 7.36 7.03
N ILE A 72 -12.50 6.62 6.04
CA ILE A 72 -12.74 7.15 4.69
C ILE A 72 -14.20 7.54 4.45
N GLY A 73 -15.09 7.31 5.41
CA GLY A 73 -16.50 7.71 5.35
C GLY A 73 -17.37 6.86 4.41
N VAL A 74 -17.12 5.55 4.34
CA VAL A 74 -17.94 4.61 3.55
C VAL A 74 -18.64 3.59 4.44
N GLN A 75 -19.72 2.98 3.94
CA GLN A 75 -20.48 1.99 4.71
C GLN A 75 -19.76 0.65 4.87
N HIS A 76 -18.99 0.25 3.84
CA HIS A 76 -18.34 -1.07 3.80
C HIS A 76 -16.95 -0.97 3.17
N THR A 77 -16.03 -1.76 3.69
CA THR A 77 -14.71 -2.00 3.08
C THR A 77 -14.40 -3.49 3.12
N LEU A 78 -13.63 -3.96 2.13
CA LEU A 78 -13.17 -5.33 2.03
C LEU A 78 -11.65 -5.35 1.87
N ALA A 79 -10.95 -5.84 2.88
CA ALA A 79 -9.52 -6.08 2.84
C ALA A 79 -9.22 -7.27 1.91
N THR A 80 -8.28 -7.05 0.99
CA THR A 80 -7.78 -8.06 0.06
C THR A 80 -6.26 -8.17 0.20
N ASN A 81 -5.65 -9.17 -0.43
CA ASN A 81 -4.21 -9.38 -0.34
C ASN A 81 -3.37 -8.32 -1.10
N SER A 82 -3.98 -7.56 -2.01
CA SER A 82 -3.32 -6.61 -2.89
C SER A 82 -4.33 -5.68 -3.57
N CYS A 83 -3.89 -4.49 -3.99
CA CYS A 83 -4.73 -3.57 -4.75
C CYS A 83 -5.15 -4.14 -6.11
N THR A 84 -4.35 -5.02 -6.74
CA THR A 84 -4.73 -5.68 -7.98
C THR A 84 -5.93 -6.61 -7.76
N SER A 85 -5.91 -7.41 -6.69
CA SER A 85 -7.08 -8.21 -6.32
C SER A 85 -8.29 -7.34 -5.98
N ALA A 86 -8.10 -6.20 -5.31
CA ALA A 86 -9.18 -5.26 -5.05
C ALA A 86 -9.83 -4.77 -6.36
N LEU A 87 -9.03 -4.36 -7.35
CA LEU A 87 -9.53 -3.91 -8.66
C LEU A 87 -10.31 -5.02 -9.38
N ILE A 88 -9.77 -6.24 -9.41
CA ILE A 88 -10.44 -7.40 -10.01
C ILE A 88 -11.78 -7.67 -9.32
N CYS A 89 -11.80 -7.73 -7.98
CA CYS A 89 -13.03 -7.90 -7.22
C CYS A 89 -14.06 -6.80 -7.50
N SER A 90 -13.61 -5.55 -7.61
CA SER A 90 -14.49 -4.41 -7.95
C SER A 90 -15.10 -4.53 -9.35
N LEU A 91 -14.31 -4.89 -10.37
CA LEU A 91 -14.81 -5.07 -11.73
C LEU A 91 -15.84 -6.21 -11.82
N VAL A 92 -15.54 -7.34 -11.17
CA VAL A 92 -16.48 -8.47 -11.09
C VAL A 92 -17.76 -8.07 -10.36
N ALA A 93 -17.66 -7.33 -9.26
CA ALA A 93 -18.83 -6.86 -8.50
C ALA A 93 -19.68 -5.86 -9.30
N LEU A 94 -19.08 -5.08 -10.20
CA LEU A 94 -19.76 -4.18 -11.12
C LEU A 94 -20.39 -4.91 -12.33
N GLY A 95 -20.13 -6.21 -12.49
CA GLY A 95 -20.64 -7.00 -13.61
C GLY A 95 -19.87 -6.80 -14.92
N VAL A 96 -18.67 -6.21 -14.88
CA VAL A 96 -17.82 -6.03 -16.06
C VAL A 96 -17.37 -7.39 -16.57
N GLY A 97 -17.60 -7.66 -17.85
CA GLY A 97 -17.32 -8.94 -18.49
C GLY A 97 -16.68 -8.82 -19.87
N PRO A 98 -16.51 -9.95 -20.57
CA PRO A 98 -15.97 -9.97 -21.91
C PRO A 98 -16.78 -9.09 -22.87
N GLY A 99 -16.09 -8.16 -23.55
CA GLY A 99 -16.70 -7.23 -24.50
C GLY A 99 -17.02 -5.86 -23.92
N ASP A 100 -16.96 -5.69 -22.60
CA ASP A 100 -17.12 -4.37 -21.97
C ASP A 100 -15.84 -3.54 -22.09
N GLU A 101 -16.00 -2.24 -22.32
CA GLU A 101 -14.90 -1.29 -22.38
C GLU A 101 -14.79 -0.52 -21.04
N VAL A 102 -13.59 -0.50 -20.47
CA VAL A 102 -13.26 0.26 -19.25
C VAL A 102 -12.24 1.34 -19.59
N ILE A 103 -12.65 2.60 -19.50
CA ILE A 103 -11.77 3.74 -19.78
C ILE A 103 -10.75 3.89 -18.64
N VAL A 104 -9.47 3.96 -18.99
CA VAL A 104 -8.36 4.11 -18.04
C VAL A 104 -7.40 5.23 -18.48
N PRO A 105 -6.68 5.87 -17.55
CA PRO A 105 -5.67 6.87 -17.91
C PRO A 105 -4.47 6.24 -18.60
N GLY A 106 -3.90 6.93 -19.59
CA GLY A 106 -2.66 6.50 -20.27
C GLY A 106 -1.38 6.64 -19.43
N TYR A 107 -1.47 7.26 -18.24
CA TYR A 107 -0.35 7.43 -17.31
C TYR A 107 -0.77 7.03 -15.89
N THR A 108 -0.37 5.83 -15.49
CA THR A 108 -0.67 5.22 -14.19
C THR A 108 0.30 4.07 -13.92
N PHE A 109 0.23 3.48 -12.73
CA PHE A 109 0.94 2.24 -12.46
C PHE A 109 0.31 1.08 -13.24
N PHE A 110 1.13 0.19 -13.82
CA PHE A 110 0.67 -0.83 -14.77
C PHE A 110 -0.47 -1.70 -14.22
N ALA A 111 -0.47 -1.99 -12.92
CA ALA A 111 -1.47 -2.87 -12.30
C ALA A 111 -2.92 -2.35 -12.38
N SER A 112 -3.13 -1.05 -12.63
CA SER A 112 -4.50 -0.53 -12.83
C SER A 112 -5.06 -0.78 -14.23
N CYS A 113 -4.24 -1.27 -15.16
CA CYS A 113 -4.59 -1.46 -16.57
C CYS A 113 -4.05 -2.79 -17.14
N ALA A 114 -3.64 -3.71 -16.25
CA ALA A 114 -3.10 -5.02 -16.59
C ALA A 114 -4.21 -6.08 -16.71
#